data_AF-A0A7J4HW21-F1
#
_entry.id   AF-A0A7J4HW21-F1
#
_cell.length_a   1.000
_cell.length_b   1.000
_cell.length_c   1.000
_cell.angle_alpha   90.00
_cell.angle_beta   90.00
_cell.angle_gamma   90.00
#
_symmetry.space_group_name_H-M   'P 1'
#
loop_
_entity.id
_entity.type
_entity.pdbx_description
1 polymer ?
#
loop_
_entity_poly.entity_id
_entity_poly.type
_entity_poly.pdbx_seq_one_letter_code
_entity_poly.pdbx_strand_id
1 'polypeptide(L)'
;MTLDTIIGTLRDGSRQLEPGTMLHVDELMKERQTNAELRTQWFYTADGQVYVMDGKNQKLAMTRGSSNPLLQDDTIDTYCDQLLQSQNYRPTREEVQRALEAPDTLLIDLSKLRLSGNEKEWRYLTIDTSKYNKLNNEERKFAERVYGQGDDFAASMKMLKDARIPETKIFVLNPDYVQQEAQESALGRASWLSNFNNNSNFNAYNRNVDFIAACVGYVGRSSPQAAP
;
A
#
# COMPACT_ATOMS: atom_id res chain seq x y z
N MET A 1 -18.52 -3.30 16.10
CA MET A 1 -18.31 -2.31 15.03
C MET A 1 -18.35 -3.08 13.71
N THR A 2 -18.90 -2.49 12.64
CA THR A 2 -19.02 -3.14 11.33
C THR A 2 -18.03 -2.49 10.40
N LEU A 3 -17.32 -3.27 9.58
CA LEU A 3 -16.49 -2.74 8.51
C LEU A 3 -17.38 -2.11 7.44
N ASP A 4 -17.08 -0.87 7.07
CA ASP A 4 -17.78 -0.12 6.03
C ASP A 4 -16.83 0.18 4.87
N THR A 5 -17.42 0.30 3.68
CA THR A 5 -16.72 0.71 2.46
C THR A 5 -17.12 2.13 2.10
N ILE A 6 -16.17 3.05 2.17
CA ILE A 6 -16.36 4.46 1.82
C ILE A 6 -15.77 4.71 0.43
N ILE A 7 -16.58 5.29 -0.47
CA ILE A 7 -16.15 5.65 -1.82
C ILE A 7 -15.79 7.13 -1.86
N GLY A 8 -14.56 7.46 -2.28
CA GLY A 8 -14.10 8.84 -2.36
C GLY A 8 -12.65 8.96 -2.80
N THR A 9 -12.11 10.18 -2.72
CA THR A 9 -10.67 10.40 -2.79
C THR A 9 -9.98 9.77 -1.57
N LEU A 10 -8.65 9.62 -1.58
CA LEU A 10 -7.94 9.12 -0.40
C LEU A 10 -8.22 10.00 0.82
N ARG A 11 -8.16 11.32 0.64
CA ARG A 11 -8.38 12.33 1.69
C ARG A 11 -9.80 12.24 2.27
N ASP A 12 -10.82 12.24 1.41
CA ASP A 12 -12.21 12.29 1.88
C ASP A 12 -12.70 10.93 2.39
N GLY A 13 -12.22 9.84 1.77
CA GLY A 13 -12.57 8.48 2.17
C GLY A 13 -11.97 8.11 3.53
N SER A 14 -10.69 8.40 3.75
CA SER A 14 -10.02 8.10 5.02
C SER A 14 -10.61 8.88 6.20
N ARG A 15 -11.00 10.15 6.01
CA ARG A 15 -11.61 11.00 7.05
C ARG A 15 -12.98 10.54 7.55
N GLN A 16 -13.68 9.72 6.78
CA GLN A 16 -14.97 9.17 7.18
C GLN A 16 -14.83 7.90 8.04
N LEU A 17 -13.62 7.33 8.10
CA LEU A 17 -13.30 6.18 8.94
C LEU A 17 -12.83 6.65 10.32
N GLU A 18 -12.98 5.80 11.33
CA GLU A 18 -12.33 6.01 12.62
C GLU A 18 -10.79 6.02 12.41
N PRO A 19 -10.07 6.98 13.01
CA PRO A 19 -8.62 7.06 12.87
C PRO A 19 -7.92 5.73 13.21
N GLY A 20 -6.99 5.32 12.34
CA GLY A 20 -6.24 4.08 12.50
C GLY A 20 -6.99 2.78 12.17
N THR A 21 -8.22 2.86 11.64
CA THR A 21 -9.01 1.67 11.30
C THR A 21 -9.08 1.36 9.81
N MET A 22 -8.55 2.24 8.96
CA MET A 22 -8.42 1.96 7.53
C MET A 22 -7.59 0.70 7.34
N LEU A 23 -8.06 -0.22 6.51
CA LEU A 23 -7.42 -1.52 6.32
C LEU A 23 -6.15 -1.43 5.47
N HIS A 24 -5.15 -2.19 5.90
CA HIS A 24 -3.94 -2.47 5.13
C HIS A 24 -4.23 -3.46 4.00
N VAL A 25 -3.30 -3.57 3.07
CA VAL A 25 -3.47 -4.39 1.86
C VAL A 25 -3.68 -5.89 2.16
N ASP A 26 -3.00 -6.44 3.15
CA ASP A 26 -3.15 -7.85 3.55
C ASP A 26 -4.51 -8.11 4.22
N GLU A 27 -4.99 -7.16 5.03
CA GLU A 27 -6.31 -7.19 5.62
C GLU A 27 -7.40 -7.11 4.53
N LEU A 28 -7.25 -6.21 3.54
CA LEU A 28 -8.14 -6.15 2.38
C LEU A 28 -8.12 -7.44 1.56
N MET A 29 -6.96 -8.04 1.36
CA MET A 29 -6.84 -9.33 0.67
C MET A 29 -7.53 -10.45 1.44
N LYS A 30 -7.44 -10.45 2.78
CA LYS A 30 -8.15 -11.38 3.66
C LYS A 30 -9.67 -11.20 3.55
N GLU A 31 -10.17 -9.96 3.60
CA GLU A 31 -11.59 -9.68 3.41
C GLU A 31 -12.10 -10.14 2.04
N ARG A 32 -11.30 -10.00 0.98
CA ARG A 32 -11.65 -10.52 -0.36
C ARG A 32 -11.79 -12.04 -0.41
N GLN A 33 -11.17 -12.79 0.51
CA GLN A 33 -11.29 -14.26 0.54
C GLN A 33 -12.73 -14.68 0.85
N THR A 34 -13.43 -13.95 1.72
CA THR A 34 -14.79 -14.26 2.16
C THR A 34 -15.85 -13.34 1.57
N ASN A 35 -15.48 -12.13 1.13
CA ASN A 35 -16.39 -11.16 0.52
C ASN A 35 -16.10 -10.97 -0.97
N ALA A 36 -16.94 -11.58 -1.81
CA ALA A 36 -16.79 -11.52 -3.26
C ALA A 36 -17.04 -10.12 -3.85
N GLU A 37 -17.83 -9.26 -3.19
CA GLU A 37 -18.14 -7.92 -3.69
C GLU A 37 -16.88 -7.04 -3.72
N LEU A 38 -16.03 -7.17 -2.70
CA LEU A 38 -14.75 -6.46 -2.60
C LEU A 38 -13.77 -6.82 -3.73
N ARG A 39 -13.98 -7.92 -4.45
CA ARG A 39 -13.11 -8.33 -5.57
C ARG A 39 -13.30 -7.45 -6.80
N THR A 40 -14.42 -6.73 -6.89
CA THR A 40 -14.73 -5.83 -8.02
C THR A 40 -14.22 -4.40 -7.80
N GLN A 41 -13.79 -4.09 -6.57
CA GLN A 41 -13.45 -2.74 -6.14
C GLN A 41 -11.95 -2.47 -6.13
N TRP A 42 -11.60 -1.21 -6.32
CA TRP A 42 -10.26 -0.66 -6.21
C TRP A 42 -10.11 0.00 -4.84
N PHE A 43 -9.00 -0.20 -4.15
CA PHE A 43 -8.82 0.29 -2.77
C PHE A 43 -7.57 1.13 -2.60
N TYR A 44 -7.72 2.33 -2.04
CA TYR A 44 -6.59 2.88 -1.29
C TYR A 44 -6.35 1.98 -0.07
N THR A 45 -5.09 1.79 0.31
CA THR A 45 -4.74 0.97 1.49
C THR A 45 -4.08 1.81 2.56
N ALA A 46 -4.13 1.33 3.80
CA ALA A 46 -3.54 2.03 4.93
C ALA A 46 -2.01 1.97 4.99
N ASP A 47 -1.35 1.37 4.01
CA ASP A 47 0.09 1.14 4.01
C ASP A 47 0.86 2.37 3.54
N GLY A 48 1.78 2.85 4.36
CA GLY A 48 2.64 3.96 3.99
C GLY A 48 3.92 3.51 3.30
N GLN A 49 4.25 4.13 2.16
CA GLN A 49 5.40 3.76 1.34
C GLN A 49 6.47 4.85 1.43
N VAL A 50 7.54 4.59 2.18
CA VAL A 50 8.67 5.52 2.34
C VAL A 50 9.90 4.94 1.67
N TYR A 51 10.36 5.56 0.58
CA TYR A 51 11.56 5.17 -0.14
C TYR A 51 12.76 5.97 0.36
N VAL A 52 13.83 5.27 0.71
CA VAL A 52 15.03 5.85 1.30
C VAL A 52 16.29 5.32 0.61
N MET A 53 17.37 6.09 0.70
CA MET A 53 18.72 5.64 0.37
C MET A 53 19.40 5.16 1.66
N ASP A 54 19.90 3.92 1.66
CA ASP A 54 20.83 3.41 2.67
C ASP A 54 22.21 3.21 2.02
N GLY A 55 23.01 4.28 2.10
CA GLY A 55 24.24 4.41 1.32
C GLY A 55 23.92 4.40 -0.18
N LYS A 56 24.32 3.33 -0.88
CA LYS A 56 24.05 3.14 -2.33
C LYS A 56 22.81 2.29 -2.61
N ASN A 57 22.18 1.73 -1.58
CA ASN A 57 21.08 0.79 -1.74
C ASN A 57 19.75 1.50 -1.55
N GLN A 58 18.83 1.29 -2.49
CA GLN A 58 17.46 1.81 -2.42
C GLN A 58 16.61 0.86 -1.59
N LYS A 59 15.92 1.41 -0.58
CA LYS A 59 15.02 0.63 0.28
C LYS A 59 13.61 1.22 0.25
N LEU A 60 12.62 0.34 0.39
CA LEU A 60 11.25 0.70 0.69
C LEU A 60 10.94 0.32 2.15
N ALA A 61 10.55 1.29 2.95
CA ALA A 61 9.95 1.10 4.26
C ALA A 61 8.42 1.14 4.12
N MET A 62 7.78 -0.01 4.29
CA MET A 62 6.34 -0.17 4.22
C MET A 62 5.75 -0.20 5.64
N THR A 63 5.20 0.93 6.05
CA THR A 63 4.73 1.23 7.42
C THR A 63 3.26 0.83 7.64
N ARG A 64 2.81 0.76 8.89
CA ARG A 64 1.40 0.57 9.29
C ARG A 64 0.98 1.55 10.38
N GLY A 65 -0.34 1.66 10.60
CA GLY A 65 -0.94 2.35 11.74
C GLY A 65 -0.38 3.75 12.01
N SER A 66 -0.08 4.03 13.29
CA SER A 66 0.48 5.31 13.76
C SER A 66 1.89 5.60 13.23
N SER A 67 2.58 4.60 12.70
CA SER A 67 3.92 4.74 12.12
C SER A 67 3.86 5.18 10.65
N ASN A 68 2.67 5.14 10.03
CA ASN A 68 2.45 5.64 8.69
C ASN A 68 2.38 7.17 8.71
N PRO A 69 3.36 7.90 8.14
CA PRO A 69 3.36 9.36 8.16
C PRO A 69 2.29 9.98 7.25
N LEU A 70 1.58 9.18 6.45
CA LEU A 70 0.70 9.64 5.38
C LEU A 70 -0.78 9.73 5.80
N LEU A 71 -1.20 8.90 6.75
CA LEU A 71 -2.61 8.74 7.16
C LEU A 71 -2.85 9.23 8.59
N GLN A 72 -2.12 10.26 9.00
CA GLN A 72 -2.40 10.98 10.24
C GLN A 72 -3.29 12.18 9.94
N ASP A 73 -4.16 12.53 10.89
CA ASP A 73 -5.12 13.63 10.75
C ASP A 73 -4.43 14.97 10.43
N ASP A 74 -3.23 15.18 10.98
CA ASP A 74 -2.43 16.39 10.81
C ASP A 74 -1.57 16.42 9.53
N THR A 75 -1.33 15.27 8.89
CA THR A 75 -0.45 15.18 7.71
C THR A 75 -1.17 14.88 6.39
N ILE A 76 -2.37 14.30 6.42
CA ILE A 76 -3.08 13.81 5.22
C ILE A 76 -3.30 14.88 4.14
N ASP A 77 -3.61 16.12 4.53
CA ASP A 77 -3.83 17.21 3.55
C ASP A 77 -2.55 17.56 2.82
N THR A 78 -1.49 17.88 3.58
CA THR A 78 -0.16 18.22 3.04
C THR A 78 0.39 17.09 2.18
N TYR A 79 0.20 15.86 2.65
CA TYR A 79 0.60 14.66 1.93
C TYR A 79 -0.08 14.56 0.56
N CYS A 80 -1.40 14.64 0.52
CA CYS A 80 -2.15 14.56 -0.73
C CYS A 80 -1.81 15.74 -1.67
N ASP A 81 -1.67 16.95 -1.14
CA ASP A 81 -1.31 18.13 -1.95
C ASP A 81 0.07 17.97 -2.60
N GLN A 82 1.08 17.51 -1.84
CA GLN A 82 2.42 17.28 -2.38
C GLN A 82 2.43 16.19 -3.45
N LEU A 83 1.67 15.10 -3.28
CA LEU A 83 1.56 14.06 -4.30
C LEU A 83 0.92 14.57 -5.58
N LEU A 84 -0.13 15.38 -5.49
CA LEU A 84 -0.81 15.92 -6.68
C LEU A 84 0.04 16.99 -7.38
N GLN A 85 0.80 17.80 -6.64
CA GLN A 85 1.59 18.90 -7.20
C GLN A 85 2.97 18.48 -7.70
N SER A 86 3.68 17.67 -6.90
CA SER A 86 5.10 17.35 -7.13
C SER A 86 5.35 15.87 -7.38
N GLN A 87 4.28 15.07 -7.40
CA GLN A 87 4.31 13.62 -7.60
C GLN A 87 4.93 12.83 -6.45
N ASN A 88 5.62 13.48 -5.50
CA ASN A 88 6.25 12.85 -4.35
C ASN A 88 5.90 13.61 -3.07
N TYR A 89 5.60 12.89 -1.99
CA TYR A 89 5.67 13.49 -0.67
C TYR A 89 7.13 13.49 -0.18
N ARG A 90 7.55 14.54 0.51
CA ARG A 90 8.88 14.66 1.09
C ARG A 90 8.77 14.63 2.61
N PRO A 91 8.81 13.43 3.24
CA PRO A 91 8.75 13.34 4.69
C PRO A 91 9.95 14.04 5.34
N THR A 92 9.72 14.58 6.52
CA THR A 92 10.75 15.11 7.42
C THR A 92 11.69 14.00 7.89
N ARG A 93 12.86 14.38 8.41
CA ARG A 93 13.82 13.40 8.95
C ARG A 93 13.22 12.61 10.12
N GLU A 94 12.42 13.27 10.94
CA GLU A 94 11.73 12.70 12.09
C GLU A 94 10.65 11.68 11.67
N GLU A 95 9.91 11.95 10.61
CA GLU A 95 8.96 11.00 10.02
C GLU A 95 9.66 9.79 9.42
N VAL A 96 10.77 10.00 8.69
CA VAL A 96 11.58 8.90 8.16
C VAL A 96 12.14 8.05 9.29
N GLN A 97 12.68 8.66 10.35
CA GLN A 97 13.22 7.90 11.48
C GLN A 97 12.13 7.06 12.15
N ARG A 98 10.95 7.64 12.44
CA ARG A 98 9.80 6.89 12.96
C ARG A 98 9.41 5.72 12.06
N ALA A 99 9.34 5.96 10.74
CA ALA A 99 9.01 4.91 9.79
C ALA A 99 10.04 3.77 9.85
N LEU A 100 11.34 4.07 9.91
CA LEU A 100 12.40 3.06 9.93
C LEU A 100 12.52 2.30 11.27
N GLU A 101 12.22 2.95 12.39
CA GLU A 101 12.32 2.37 13.74
C GLU A 101 11.05 1.63 14.19
N ALA A 102 9.93 1.85 13.50
CA ALA A 102 8.67 1.23 13.87
C ALA A 102 8.74 -0.31 13.77
N PRO A 103 8.26 -1.03 14.80
CA PRO A 103 8.42 -2.48 14.91
C PRO A 103 7.65 -3.27 13.84
N ASP A 104 6.62 -2.66 13.26
CA ASP A 104 5.76 -3.23 12.22
C ASP A 104 6.14 -2.77 10.80
N THR A 105 7.19 -1.96 10.67
CA THR A 105 7.71 -1.57 9.36
C THR A 105 8.41 -2.73 8.67
N LEU A 106 8.00 -2.97 7.44
CA LEU A 106 8.71 -3.88 6.56
C LEU A 106 9.72 -3.13 5.70
N LEU A 107 11.01 -3.37 5.94
CA LEU A 107 12.08 -2.85 5.08
C LEU A 107 12.34 -3.81 3.92
N ILE A 108 12.20 -3.36 2.69
CA ILE A 108 12.47 -4.13 1.47
C ILE A 108 13.68 -3.54 0.75
N ASP A 109 14.68 -4.39 0.48
CA ASP A 109 15.82 -4.04 -0.37
C ASP A 109 15.44 -4.21 -1.84
N LEU A 110 15.29 -3.08 -2.55
CA LEU A 110 14.80 -3.10 -3.93
C LEU A 110 15.78 -3.78 -4.90
N SER A 111 17.09 -3.81 -4.57
CA SER A 111 18.11 -4.46 -5.39
C SER A 111 17.99 -5.99 -5.39
N LYS A 112 17.30 -6.56 -4.40
CA LYS A 112 17.08 -8.01 -4.26
C LYS A 112 15.81 -8.49 -4.95
N LEU A 113 14.99 -7.58 -5.46
CA LEU A 113 13.77 -7.91 -6.19
C LEU A 113 14.09 -8.11 -7.68
N ARG A 114 13.60 -9.19 -8.29
CA ARG A 114 13.67 -9.37 -9.75
C ARG A 114 12.59 -8.55 -10.45
N LEU A 115 12.78 -7.23 -10.43
CA LEU A 115 11.85 -6.27 -11.00
C LEU A 115 11.86 -6.32 -12.54
N SER A 116 10.67 -6.21 -13.13
CA SER A 116 10.41 -6.15 -14.56
C SER A 116 9.80 -4.81 -14.96
N GLY A 117 9.74 -4.54 -16.27
CA GLY A 117 9.29 -3.29 -16.86
C GLY A 117 10.44 -2.41 -17.37
N ASN A 118 10.10 -1.38 -18.11
CA ASN A 118 11.02 -0.42 -18.73
C ASN A 118 10.61 1.04 -18.45
N GLU A 119 9.60 1.24 -17.59
CA GLU A 119 9.12 2.56 -17.24
C GLU A 119 10.14 3.30 -16.38
N LYS A 120 10.19 4.62 -16.57
CA LYS A 120 11.18 5.47 -15.89
C LYS A 120 10.92 5.51 -14.38
N GLU A 121 9.66 5.66 -13.99
CA GLU A 121 9.29 5.92 -12.60
C GLU A 121 9.01 4.66 -11.80
N TRP A 122 8.51 3.59 -12.42
CA TRP A 122 8.08 2.40 -11.70
C TRP A 122 8.53 1.11 -12.37
N ARG A 123 8.61 0.05 -11.55
CA ARG A 123 8.87 -1.33 -11.96
C ARG A 123 7.96 -2.26 -11.17
N TYR A 124 7.91 -3.53 -11.53
CA TYR A 124 7.08 -4.49 -10.81
C TYR A 124 7.74 -5.84 -10.58
N LEU A 125 7.39 -6.45 -9.45
CA LEU A 125 7.61 -7.86 -9.15
C LEU A 125 6.37 -8.64 -9.59
N THR A 126 6.55 -9.63 -10.47
CA THR A 126 5.47 -10.56 -10.86
C THR A 126 5.44 -11.78 -9.94
N ILE A 127 4.25 -12.17 -9.50
CA ILE A 127 4.00 -13.36 -8.69
C ILE A 127 3.06 -14.28 -9.45
N ASP A 128 3.55 -15.48 -9.80
CA ASP A 128 2.74 -16.55 -10.40
C ASP A 128 1.86 -17.18 -9.30
N THR A 129 0.53 -17.18 -9.49
CA THR A 129 -0.43 -17.64 -8.48
C THR A 129 -0.40 -19.16 -8.26
N SER A 130 0.32 -19.90 -9.11
CA SER A 130 0.56 -21.35 -9.01
C SER A 130 2.01 -21.72 -8.71
N LYS A 131 2.98 -20.81 -8.87
CA LYS A 131 4.43 -21.10 -8.75
C LYS A 131 5.17 -20.08 -7.88
N TYR A 132 4.50 -19.56 -6.85
CA TYR A 132 5.06 -18.59 -5.89
C TYR A 132 6.14 -19.17 -4.96
N ASN A 133 6.43 -20.48 -5.02
CA ASN A 133 7.58 -21.09 -4.36
C ASN A 133 8.93 -20.72 -5.02
N LYS A 134 8.91 -20.06 -6.19
CA LYS A 134 10.10 -19.59 -6.89
C LYS A 134 10.59 -18.20 -6.44
N LEU A 135 9.85 -17.53 -5.56
CA LEU A 135 10.24 -16.24 -5.01
C LEU A 135 11.50 -16.41 -4.15
N ASN A 136 12.44 -15.48 -4.24
CA ASN A 136 13.54 -15.41 -3.29
C ASN A 136 13.04 -14.89 -1.92
N ASN A 137 13.89 -14.88 -0.90
CA ASN A 137 13.48 -14.49 0.45
C ASN A 137 12.91 -13.07 0.54
N GLU A 138 13.50 -12.09 -0.14
CA GLU A 138 13.04 -10.70 -0.10
C GLU A 138 11.71 -10.53 -0.87
N GLU A 139 11.59 -11.19 -2.01
CA GLU A 139 10.36 -11.23 -2.81
C GLU A 139 9.22 -11.92 -2.07
N ARG A 140 9.49 -13.04 -1.39
CA ARG A 140 8.49 -13.77 -0.59
C ARG A 140 8.01 -12.92 0.58
N LYS A 141 8.94 -12.30 1.30
CA LYS A 141 8.65 -11.36 2.39
C LYS A 141 7.75 -10.22 1.92
N PHE A 142 8.03 -9.63 0.76
CA PHE A 142 7.20 -8.57 0.21
C PHE A 142 5.83 -9.07 -0.25
N ALA A 143 5.79 -10.22 -0.94
CA ALA A 143 4.54 -10.85 -1.37
C ALA A 143 3.62 -11.20 -0.19
N GLU A 144 4.16 -11.72 0.91
CA GLU A 144 3.39 -12.03 2.11
C GLU A 144 2.87 -10.78 2.83
N ARG A 145 3.58 -9.66 2.75
CA ARG A 145 3.07 -8.39 3.27
C ARG A 145 1.85 -7.88 2.51
N VAL A 146 1.77 -8.19 1.22
CA VAL A 146 0.70 -7.72 0.34
C VAL A 146 -0.49 -8.66 0.35
N TYR A 147 -0.24 -9.97 0.29
CA TYR A 147 -1.28 -10.97 0.06
C TYR A 147 -1.58 -11.85 1.29
N GLY A 148 -1.08 -11.45 2.46
CA GLY A 148 -1.20 -12.20 3.72
C GLY A 148 -0.01 -13.11 4.00
N GLN A 149 0.20 -13.49 5.26
CA GLN A 149 1.34 -14.31 5.69
C GLN A 149 0.97 -15.80 5.79
N GLY A 150 1.93 -16.70 5.53
CA GLY A 150 1.76 -18.13 5.75
C GLY A 150 0.55 -18.72 5.01
N ASP A 151 -0.42 -19.26 5.75
CA ASP A 151 -1.62 -19.85 5.19
C ASP A 151 -2.54 -18.80 4.51
N ASP A 152 -2.58 -17.56 5.02
CA ASP A 152 -3.34 -16.47 4.38
C ASP A 152 -2.74 -16.13 3.01
N PHE A 153 -1.41 -16.20 2.86
CA PHE A 153 -0.74 -16.04 1.56
C PHE A 153 -1.22 -17.11 0.56
N ALA A 154 -1.17 -18.38 0.99
CA ALA A 154 -1.55 -19.51 0.16
C ALA A 154 -3.03 -19.45 -0.23
N ALA A 155 -3.90 -19.06 0.71
CA ALA A 155 -5.32 -18.85 0.47
C ALA A 155 -5.57 -17.73 -0.55
N SER A 156 -4.88 -16.59 -0.43
CA SER A 156 -4.95 -15.48 -1.40
C SER A 156 -4.49 -15.92 -2.79
N MET A 157 -3.36 -16.61 -2.91
CA MET A 157 -2.87 -17.11 -4.20
C MET A 157 -3.84 -18.11 -4.84
N LYS A 158 -4.42 -19.01 -4.03
CA LYS A 158 -5.45 -19.95 -4.48
C LYS A 158 -6.70 -19.21 -4.98
N MET A 159 -7.19 -18.23 -4.24
CA MET A 159 -8.35 -17.41 -4.62
C MET A 159 -8.12 -16.71 -5.97
N LEU A 160 -6.96 -16.09 -6.17
CA LEU A 160 -6.62 -15.43 -7.43
C LEU A 160 -6.57 -16.43 -8.59
N LYS A 161 -5.95 -17.61 -8.38
CA LYS A 161 -5.91 -18.68 -9.37
C LYS A 161 -7.31 -19.18 -9.74
N ASP A 162 -8.17 -19.43 -8.76
CA ASP A 162 -9.54 -19.89 -8.99
C ASP A 162 -10.36 -18.83 -9.77
N ALA A 163 -10.06 -17.55 -9.56
CA ALA A 163 -10.58 -16.43 -10.32
C ALA A 163 -9.93 -16.25 -11.71
N ARG A 164 -9.12 -17.21 -12.16
CA ARG A 164 -8.39 -17.22 -13.45
C ARG A 164 -7.40 -16.08 -13.61
N ILE A 165 -6.81 -15.61 -12.50
CA ILE A 165 -5.70 -14.65 -12.50
C ILE A 165 -4.40 -15.46 -12.39
N PRO A 166 -3.66 -15.66 -13.49
CA PRO A 166 -2.47 -16.51 -13.49
C PRO A 166 -1.28 -15.83 -12.79
N GLU A 167 -1.25 -14.50 -12.80
CA GLU A 167 -0.21 -13.69 -12.19
C GLU A 167 -0.80 -12.43 -11.55
N THR A 168 -0.19 -11.97 -10.48
CA THR A 168 -0.43 -10.65 -9.89
C THR A 168 0.90 -9.92 -9.74
N LYS A 169 0.85 -8.59 -9.60
CA LYS A 169 2.03 -7.74 -9.59
C LYS A 169 2.06 -6.83 -8.39
N ILE A 170 3.26 -6.66 -7.83
CA ILE A 170 3.57 -5.61 -6.87
C ILE A 170 4.43 -4.58 -7.57
N PHE A 171 3.87 -3.40 -7.80
CA PHE A 171 4.57 -2.27 -8.41
C PHE A 171 5.23 -1.40 -7.33
N VAL A 172 6.44 -0.96 -7.62
CA VAL A 172 7.26 -0.08 -6.77
C VAL A 172 7.88 1.03 -7.61
N LEU A 173 8.40 2.08 -6.98
CA LEU A 173 9.27 3.02 -7.68
C LEU A 173 10.50 2.29 -8.24
N ASN A 174 10.89 2.68 -9.45
CA ASN A 174 12.09 2.19 -10.11
C ASN A 174 13.32 2.54 -9.24
N PRO A 175 14.22 1.59 -8.92
CA PRO A 175 15.43 1.87 -8.16
C PRO A 175 16.26 3.04 -8.72
N ASP A 176 16.35 3.20 -10.03
CA ASP A 176 17.08 4.32 -10.65
C ASP A 176 16.39 5.66 -10.35
N TYR A 177 15.04 5.68 -10.37
CA TYR A 177 14.25 6.85 -10.01
C TYR A 177 14.42 7.19 -8.52
N VAL A 178 14.35 6.18 -7.63
CA VAL A 178 14.61 6.38 -6.20
C VAL A 178 16.03 6.91 -5.99
N GLN A 179 17.02 6.37 -6.71
CA GLN A 179 18.40 6.83 -6.61
C GLN A 179 18.56 8.29 -7.02
N GLN A 180 17.80 8.78 -7.99
CA GLN A 180 17.85 10.17 -8.43
C GLN A 180 17.10 11.08 -7.46
N GLU A 181 15.87 10.69 -7.11
CA GLU A 181 14.94 11.57 -6.41
C GLU A 181 15.11 11.51 -4.89
N ALA A 182 15.65 10.43 -4.33
CA ALA A 182 15.79 10.24 -2.88
C ALA A 182 17.19 10.55 -2.33
N GLN A 183 18.08 11.20 -3.11
CA GLN A 183 19.46 11.50 -2.68
C GLN A 183 19.51 12.46 -1.49
N GLU A 184 18.70 13.51 -1.54
CA GLU A 184 18.70 14.59 -0.55
C GLU A 184 17.63 14.39 0.52
N SER A 185 16.52 13.74 0.17
CA SER A 185 15.40 13.46 1.07
C SER A 185 14.59 12.26 0.58
N ALA A 186 14.06 11.48 1.52
CA ALA A 186 13.21 10.34 1.23
C ALA A 186 11.96 10.71 0.41
N LEU A 187 11.30 9.69 -0.15
CA LEU A 187 10.05 9.83 -0.91
C LEU A 187 8.92 9.12 -0.21
N GLY A 188 7.80 9.78 -0.03
CA GLY A 188 6.53 9.16 0.34
C GLY A 188 5.65 8.93 -0.89
N ARG A 189 5.01 7.76 -0.97
CA ARG A 189 4.00 7.42 -1.98
C ARG A 189 2.79 6.75 -1.35
N ALA A 190 1.65 6.89 -2.02
CA ALA A 190 0.41 6.25 -1.60
C ALA A 190 0.43 4.81 -2.08
N SER A 191 -0.49 4.02 -1.54
CA SER A 191 -0.65 2.64 -1.93
C SER A 191 -2.06 2.34 -2.41
N TRP A 192 -2.15 1.41 -3.37
CA TRP A 192 -3.41 1.09 -4.04
C TRP A 192 -3.47 -0.39 -4.40
N LEU A 193 -4.50 -1.09 -3.95
CA LEU A 193 -4.86 -2.44 -4.38
C LEU A 193 -5.93 -2.41 -5.49
N SER A 194 -5.58 -2.90 -6.69
CA SER A 194 -6.49 -3.01 -7.83
C SER A 194 -7.53 -4.12 -7.64
N ASN A 195 -8.61 -4.06 -8.42
CA ASN A 195 -9.64 -5.11 -8.45
C ASN A 195 -9.18 -6.36 -9.25
N PHE A 196 -10.03 -7.39 -9.31
CA PHE A 196 -9.71 -8.65 -9.97
C PHE A 196 -9.63 -8.53 -11.51
N ASN A 197 -10.37 -7.60 -12.11
CA ASN A 197 -10.24 -7.31 -13.55
C ASN A 197 -8.86 -6.70 -13.90
N ASN A 198 -8.13 -6.23 -12.89
CA ASN A 198 -6.77 -5.72 -12.97
C ASN A 198 -5.81 -6.59 -12.14
N ASN A 199 -6.08 -7.90 -12.12
CA ASN A 199 -5.25 -8.95 -11.55
C ASN A 199 -4.92 -8.79 -10.05
N SER A 200 -5.71 -7.99 -9.32
CA SER A 200 -5.44 -7.69 -7.91
C SER A 200 -4.03 -7.15 -7.66
N ASN A 201 -3.49 -6.38 -8.60
CA ASN A 201 -2.17 -5.78 -8.48
C ASN A 201 -2.10 -4.82 -7.28
N PHE A 202 -0.96 -4.77 -6.61
CA PHE A 202 -0.67 -3.79 -5.58
C PHE A 202 0.30 -2.74 -6.08
N ASN A 203 0.01 -1.47 -5.85
CA ASN A 203 0.82 -0.34 -6.28
C ASN A 203 1.38 0.35 -5.04
N ALA A 204 2.67 0.20 -4.77
CA ALA A 204 3.38 0.87 -3.67
C ALA A 204 4.03 2.19 -4.11
N TYR A 205 3.54 2.83 -5.18
CA TYR A 205 4.15 4.02 -5.78
C TYR A 205 3.13 5.10 -6.17
N ASN A 206 1.87 4.92 -5.78
CA ASN A 206 0.76 5.73 -6.29
C ASN A 206 0.91 7.21 -5.91
N ARG A 207 0.52 8.09 -6.83
CA ARG A 207 0.42 9.54 -6.63
C ARG A 207 -0.96 10.11 -6.96
N ASN A 208 -1.81 9.32 -7.62
CA ASN A 208 -3.16 9.73 -8.01
C ASN A 208 -4.09 9.49 -6.82
N VAL A 209 -4.06 10.41 -5.85
CA VAL A 209 -4.84 10.33 -4.59
C VAL A 209 -6.18 11.05 -4.68
N ASP A 210 -6.43 11.71 -5.80
CA ASP A 210 -7.67 12.38 -6.19
C ASP A 210 -8.62 11.46 -6.97
N PHE A 211 -8.16 10.25 -7.34
CA PHE A 211 -9.03 9.26 -7.98
C PHE A 211 -10.07 8.72 -7.00
N ILE A 212 -11.28 8.45 -7.48
CA ILE A 212 -12.35 7.87 -6.66
C ILE A 212 -12.13 6.36 -6.54
N ALA A 213 -11.82 5.92 -5.32
CA ALA A 213 -11.65 4.52 -4.97
C ALA A 213 -12.27 4.24 -3.59
N ALA A 214 -12.29 2.97 -3.20
CA ALA A 214 -12.77 2.58 -1.89
C ALA A 214 -11.68 2.73 -0.82
N CYS A 215 -12.09 3.16 0.37
CA CYS A 215 -11.38 2.96 1.63
C CYS A 215 -12.25 2.05 2.50
N VAL A 216 -11.67 1.06 3.17
CA VAL A 216 -12.41 0.15 4.06
C VAL A 216 -11.87 0.32 5.46
N GLY A 217 -12.76 0.41 6.45
CA GLY A 217 -12.42 0.53 7.86
C GLY A 217 -13.67 0.59 8.73
N TYR A 218 -13.52 0.93 10.01
CA TYR A 218 -14.69 1.15 10.88
C TYR A 218 -15.17 2.59 10.74
N VAL A 219 -16.48 2.81 10.78
CA VAL A 219 -17.06 4.16 10.84
C VAL A 219 -17.56 4.40 12.25
N GLY A 220 -17.11 5.51 12.84
CA GLY A 220 -17.58 5.95 14.14
C GLY A 220 -19.03 6.34 14.01
N ARG A 221 -19.93 5.61 14.66
CA ARG A 221 -21.27 6.13 14.91
C ARG A 221 -21.05 7.36 15.78
N SER A 222 -21.13 8.54 15.18
CA SER A 222 -21.37 9.76 15.93
C SER A 222 -22.54 9.44 16.84
N SER A 223 -22.28 9.43 18.15
CA SER A 223 -23.36 9.32 19.13
C SER A 223 -24.35 10.41 18.74
N PRO A 224 -25.65 10.11 18.55
CA PRO A 224 -26.61 11.14 18.22
C PRO A 224 -26.44 12.23 19.27
N GLN A 225 -26.03 13.43 18.84
CA GLN A 225 -26.01 14.59 19.72
C GLN A 225 -27.41 14.66 20.31
N ALA A 226 -27.50 14.50 21.63
CA ALA A 226 -28.75 14.73 22.34
C ALA A 226 -29.18 16.15 21.95
N ALA A 227 -30.30 16.26 21.24
CA ALA A 227 -30.89 17.54 20.91
C ALA A 227 -31.13 18.31 22.24
N PRO A 228 -30.90 19.63 22.27
CA PRO A 228 -31.04 20.44 23.46
C PRO A 228 -32.46 20.40 24.04
#